data_AF-A0A2P6RYB9-F1
#
_entry.id   AF-A0A2P6RYB9-F1
#
_cell.length_a   1.000
_cell.length_b   1.000
_cell.length_c   1.000
_cell.angle_alpha   90.00
_cell.angle_beta   90.00
_cell.angle_gamma   90.00
#
_symmetry.space_group_name_H-M   'P 1'
#
loop_
_entity.id
_entity.type
_entity.pdbx_description
1 polymer ?
#
loop_
_entity_poly.entity_id
_entity_poly.type
_entity_poly.pdbx_seq_one_letter_code
_entity_poly.pdbx_strand_id
1 'polypeptide(L)'
;MFGFCCRRLQLLVPSCSSISLDSSVTHFLKASPFSRSYASLLGSAIDDEKGHSFTVSYLINSCGLSPEVALSLSKKQKRVQFESPEKPDSVIKLLKHYGLSDTHVSNIVKKRPDLLLANAEKILLPKLEFFASIGLSGTDLARVVSGNPNVLNLSLERNLRPCYDMIKSLPIPDKMVGRVFSKLYQGFMVSANVLSNIAPNIAFLKEVQVPESSVNLCLSNTLFAVSRENQKFKENVEKVISMGISPSSATFLKALYVISVMDHSKWVQRMESYKMTFGWTEDVFLLAFRKNPLFMALLEKKVLSKVDFLVKRMGWQPAFVAKYPSVLTFSLEKWIIPRCKVIRVLLLKGLIIRGEHSLIGTALLAGKNYFLDRFVIRYQKQVPELLNIFQGKMSLADVGLGFEETGGTK
;
A
#
# COMPACT_ATOMS: atom_id res chain seq x y z
N MET A 1 -40.96 -50.71 9.10
CA MET A 1 -41.32 -49.37 8.60
C MET A 1 -40.37 -48.37 9.25
N PHE A 2 -39.85 -47.41 8.47
CA PHE A 2 -38.66 -46.57 8.66
C PHE A 2 -37.32 -47.18 8.25
N GLY A 3 -36.87 -46.77 7.06
CA GLY A 3 -35.49 -46.86 6.58
C GLY A 3 -35.21 -45.59 5.75
N PHE A 4 -34.46 -44.64 6.31
CA PHE A 4 -34.01 -43.44 5.61
C PHE A 4 -32.64 -43.69 4.99
N CYS A 5 -32.58 -43.64 3.67
CA CYS A 5 -31.37 -43.68 2.86
C CYS A 5 -30.64 -42.33 2.88
N CYS A 6 -29.38 -42.33 3.29
CA CYS A 6 -28.42 -41.27 3.03
C CYS A 6 -28.02 -41.27 1.55
N ARG A 7 -28.34 -40.21 0.81
CA ARG A 7 -27.67 -39.90 -0.46
C ARG A 7 -26.99 -38.53 -0.39
N ARG A 8 -25.67 -38.59 -0.57
CA ARG A 8 -24.74 -37.48 -0.80
C ARG A 8 -25.26 -36.53 -1.88
N LEU A 9 -25.43 -35.26 -1.54
CA LEU A 9 -25.49 -34.17 -2.52
C LEU A 9 -24.06 -33.70 -2.79
N GLN A 10 -23.53 -34.11 -3.95
CA GLN A 10 -22.34 -33.54 -4.58
C GLN A 10 -22.73 -32.17 -5.15
N LEU A 11 -22.17 -31.09 -4.61
CA LEU A 11 -22.25 -29.77 -5.22
C LEU A 11 -21.18 -29.67 -6.32
N LEU A 12 -21.65 -29.69 -7.56
CA LEU A 12 -20.89 -29.40 -8.78
C LEU A 12 -20.31 -27.99 -8.72
N VAL A 13 -18.97 -27.91 -8.73
CA VAL A 13 -18.20 -26.70 -9.04
C VAL A 13 -18.01 -26.69 -10.56
N PRO A 14 -18.43 -25.66 -11.31
CA PRO A 14 -18.10 -25.57 -12.71
C PRO A 14 -16.61 -25.25 -12.87
N SER A 15 -15.84 -26.23 -13.34
CA SER A 15 -14.54 -26.06 -13.96
C SER A 15 -14.70 -25.32 -15.29
N CYS A 16 -13.99 -24.22 -15.47
CA CYS A 16 -13.81 -23.62 -16.79
C CYS A 16 -12.32 -23.63 -17.14
N SER A 17 -11.96 -24.63 -17.93
CA SER A 17 -10.64 -24.81 -18.55
C SER A 17 -10.56 -23.99 -19.85
N SER A 18 -9.42 -23.30 -19.99
CA SER A 18 -8.68 -23.01 -21.23
C SER A 18 -9.46 -22.90 -22.55
N ILE A 19 -9.49 -21.69 -23.11
CA ILE A 19 -9.45 -21.49 -24.57
C ILE A 19 -8.33 -20.49 -24.86
N SER A 20 -7.29 -20.99 -25.54
CA SER A 20 -6.38 -20.21 -26.35
C SER A 20 -7.10 -19.76 -27.63
N LEU A 21 -6.93 -18.52 -28.05
CA LEU A 21 -6.76 -18.24 -29.48
C LEU A 21 -5.98 -16.95 -29.71
N ASP A 22 -5.31 -17.00 -30.86
CA ASP A 22 -4.20 -16.24 -31.40
C ASP A 22 -4.44 -14.74 -31.67
N SER A 23 -3.31 -14.09 -31.90
CA SER A 23 -3.02 -12.78 -32.45
C SER A 23 -4.04 -12.18 -33.43
N SER A 24 -4.26 -10.87 -33.30
CA SER A 24 -3.87 -9.85 -34.31
C SER A 24 -4.60 -8.52 -34.07
N VAL A 25 -3.93 -7.44 -34.48
CA VAL A 25 -4.48 -6.12 -34.90
C VAL A 25 -4.50 -4.98 -33.85
N THR A 26 -3.42 -4.19 -33.96
CA THR A 26 -3.32 -2.72 -33.94
C THR A 26 -3.12 -1.95 -32.63
N HIS A 27 -1.84 -1.66 -32.42
CA HIS A 27 -1.27 -0.35 -32.06
C HIS A 27 -2.23 0.81 -31.80
N PHE A 28 -2.27 1.25 -30.54
CA PHE A 28 -2.31 2.68 -30.21
C PHE A 28 -1.10 3.01 -29.32
N LEU A 29 0.04 3.20 -29.96
CA LEU A 29 1.18 3.89 -29.35
C LEU A 29 0.78 5.35 -29.15
N LYS A 30 0.36 5.73 -27.94
CA LYS A 30 0.55 7.12 -27.52
C LYS A 30 2.03 7.29 -27.24
N ALA A 31 2.74 7.83 -28.23
CA ALA A 31 4.09 8.34 -28.07
C ALA A 31 4.09 9.35 -26.91
N SER A 32 4.89 9.07 -25.88
CA SER A 32 5.32 10.08 -24.92
C SER A 32 6.35 10.96 -25.62
N PRO A 33 6.15 12.28 -25.76
CA PRO A 33 7.04 13.11 -26.54
C PRO A 33 8.16 13.70 -25.67
N PHE A 34 8.91 12.91 -24.90
CA PHE A 34 10.14 13.41 -24.27
C PHE A 34 11.21 12.33 -24.15
N SER A 35 11.87 12.05 -25.28
CA SER A 35 13.24 11.55 -25.28
C SER A 35 14.06 12.44 -26.19
N ARG A 36 14.29 13.70 -25.77
CA ARG A 36 15.28 14.56 -26.43
C ARG A 36 16.66 14.17 -25.95
N SER A 37 17.49 13.68 -26.88
CA SER A 37 18.93 13.58 -26.71
C SER A 37 19.51 14.98 -26.52
N TYR A 38 20.35 15.15 -25.49
CA TYR A 38 21.02 16.42 -25.15
C TYR A 38 21.92 16.94 -26.27
N ALA A 39 22.33 16.07 -27.22
CA ALA A 39 23.11 16.47 -28.40
C ALA A 39 22.38 17.51 -29.29
N SER A 40 21.06 17.65 -29.17
CA SER A 40 20.27 18.61 -29.95
C SER A 40 20.06 19.98 -29.30
N LEU A 41 20.56 20.21 -28.07
CA LEU A 41 20.34 21.45 -27.31
C LEU A 41 21.53 22.42 -27.29
N LEU A 42 22.65 22.09 -27.96
CA LEU A 42 23.81 22.99 -28.04
C LEU A 42 23.65 24.15 -29.05
N GLY A 43 22.47 24.31 -29.66
CA GLY A 43 22.24 25.26 -30.75
C GLY A 43 21.61 26.60 -30.38
N SER A 44 21.28 26.89 -29.12
CA SER A 44 20.74 28.21 -28.75
C SER A 44 21.09 28.57 -27.31
N ALA A 45 22.28 29.13 -27.13
CA ALA A 45 22.51 30.06 -26.03
C ALA A 45 21.69 31.33 -26.34
N ILE A 46 20.50 31.45 -25.74
CA ILE A 46 19.78 32.72 -25.63
C ILE A 46 19.28 32.83 -24.20
N ASP A 47 19.59 33.99 -23.64
CA ASP A 47 19.35 34.49 -22.29
C ASP A 47 18.07 33.99 -21.62
N ASP A 48 18.24 33.50 -20.38
CA ASP A 48 17.15 33.54 -19.41
C ASP A 48 17.73 34.13 -18.11
N GLU A 49 17.18 35.29 -17.73
CA GLU A 49 17.54 36.11 -16.58
C GLU A 49 17.26 35.38 -15.26
N LYS A 50 18.15 34.43 -14.92
CA LYS A 50 18.54 33.97 -13.57
C LYS A 50 19.56 32.86 -13.77
N GLY A 51 20.84 33.21 -13.85
CA GLY A 51 21.96 32.30 -14.06
C GLY A 51 21.93 31.08 -13.11
N HIS A 52 21.37 29.98 -13.60
CA HIS A 52 21.33 28.71 -12.90
C HIS A 52 22.48 27.84 -13.41
N SER A 53 23.23 27.20 -12.51
CA SER A 53 24.37 26.35 -12.90
C SER A 53 23.92 25.21 -13.80
N PHE A 54 24.82 24.68 -14.65
CA PHE A 54 24.54 23.54 -15.53
C PHE A 54 23.80 22.41 -14.80
N THR A 55 24.27 22.08 -13.60
CA THR A 55 23.64 21.09 -12.71
C THR A 55 22.17 21.38 -12.45
N VAL A 56 21.78 22.62 -12.14
CA VAL A 56 20.40 22.99 -11.85
C VAL A 56 19.52 22.79 -13.08
N SER A 57 19.97 23.28 -14.24
CA SER A 57 19.25 23.10 -15.51
C SER A 57 19.10 21.62 -15.87
N TYR A 58 20.14 20.81 -15.65
CA TYR A 58 20.08 19.36 -15.85
C TYR A 58 19.06 18.68 -14.91
N LEU A 59 19.07 19.02 -13.63
CA LEU A 59 18.14 18.47 -12.64
C LEU A 59 16.68 18.77 -12.97
N ILE A 60 16.39 19.94 -13.54
CA ILE A 60 15.05 20.32 -13.98
C ILE A 60 14.67 19.55 -15.25
N ASN A 61 15.50 19.66 -16.29
CA ASN A 61 15.14 19.21 -17.64
C ASN A 61 15.23 17.68 -17.81
N SER A 62 16.25 17.06 -17.22
CA SER A 62 16.55 15.62 -17.41
C SER A 62 16.00 14.75 -16.27
N CYS A 63 15.94 15.28 -15.05
CA CYS A 63 15.45 14.54 -13.88
C CYS A 63 14.00 14.90 -13.47
N GLY A 64 13.38 15.87 -14.15
CA GLY A 64 11.99 16.28 -13.91
C GLY A 64 11.75 16.87 -12.52
N LEU A 65 12.75 17.53 -11.93
CA LEU A 65 12.61 18.19 -10.63
C LEU A 65 12.05 19.62 -10.81
N SER A 66 11.34 20.11 -9.79
CA SER A 66 10.92 21.51 -9.79
C SER A 66 12.13 22.44 -9.61
N PRO A 67 12.08 23.68 -10.12
CA PRO A 67 13.16 24.66 -9.98
C PRO A 67 13.60 24.86 -8.51
N GLU A 68 12.65 24.92 -7.58
CA GLU A 68 12.93 25.12 -6.15
C GLU A 68 13.71 23.93 -5.56
N VAL A 69 13.30 22.71 -5.92
CA VAL A 69 13.98 21.49 -5.46
C VAL A 69 15.37 21.42 -6.06
N ALA A 70 15.52 21.64 -7.37
CA ALA A 70 16.81 21.59 -8.06
C ALA A 70 17.82 22.61 -7.49
N LEU A 71 17.39 23.85 -7.26
CA LEU A 71 18.20 24.88 -6.61
C LEU A 71 18.60 24.50 -5.19
N SER A 72 17.66 23.94 -4.42
CA SER A 72 17.93 23.51 -3.04
C SER A 72 18.97 22.38 -2.97
N LEU A 73 18.91 21.40 -3.89
CA LEU A 73 19.85 20.28 -3.93
C LEU A 73 21.25 20.76 -4.33
N SER A 74 21.35 21.59 -5.36
CA SER A 74 22.62 22.19 -5.81
C SER A 74 23.32 22.99 -4.69
N LYS A 75 22.56 23.76 -3.90
CA LYS A 75 23.10 24.58 -2.79
C LYS A 75 23.39 23.77 -1.52
N LYS A 76 22.47 22.91 -1.08
CA LYS A 76 22.60 22.15 0.20
C LYS A 76 23.63 21.04 0.10
N GLN A 77 23.70 20.35 -1.02
CA GLN A 77 24.65 19.26 -1.23
C GLN A 77 25.76 19.75 -2.15
N LYS A 78 26.66 20.60 -1.64
CA LYS A 78 27.90 21.08 -2.32
C LYS A 78 28.73 19.98 -3.05
N ARG A 79 28.36 18.71 -2.90
CA ARG A 79 28.91 17.51 -3.54
C ARG A 79 28.27 17.14 -4.88
N VAL A 80 27.18 17.76 -5.31
CA VAL A 80 26.55 17.48 -6.62
C VAL A 80 26.66 18.71 -7.50
N GLN A 81 27.89 19.02 -7.90
CA GLN A 81 28.18 19.98 -8.96
C GLN A 81 28.86 19.22 -10.09
N PHE A 82 28.32 19.35 -11.29
CA PHE A 82 28.88 18.83 -12.52
C PHE A 82 28.55 19.78 -13.66
N GLU A 83 29.42 19.81 -14.66
CA GLU A 83 29.31 20.71 -15.82
C GLU A 83 29.03 19.93 -17.11
N SER A 84 28.86 18.62 -17.02
CA SER A 84 28.76 17.73 -18.17
C SER A 84 27.73 16.60 -17.95
N PRO A 85 26.96 16.20 -18.98
CA PRO A 85 25.86 15.26 -18.81
C PRO A 85 26.28 13.79 -18.84
N GLU A 86 27.50 13.42 -19.27
CA GLU A 86 27.84 12.02 -19.61
C GLU A 86 27.70 11.05 -18.44
N LYS A 87 28.18 11.43 -17.25
CA LYS A 87 28.06 10.60 -16.04
C LYS A 87 26.59 10.49 -15.58
N PRO A 88 25.87 11.61 -15.38
CA PRO A 88 24.44 11.57 -15.08
C PRO A 88 23.62 10.76 -16.09
N ASP A 89 23.85 10.94 -17.40
CA ASP A 89 23.12 10.25 -18.47
C ASP A 89 23.40 8.75 -18.44
N SER A 90 24.67 8.35 -18.23
CA SER A 90 25.05 6.95 -18.10
C SER A 90 24.35 6.28 -16.91
N VAL A 91 24.28 6.96 -15.75
CA VAL A 91 23.55 6.47 -14.57
C VAL A 91 22.05 6.35 -14.86
N ILE A 92 21.42 7.37 -15.44
CA ILE A 92 19.98 7.37 -15.74
C ILE A 92 19.65 6.28 -16.76
N LYS A 93 20.46 6.13 -17.81
CA LYS A 93 20.28 5.08 -18.83
C LYS A 93 20.36 3.70 -18.22
N LEU A 94 21.33 3.45 -17.33
CA LEU A 94 21.46 2.18 -16.62
C LEU A 94 20.25 1.89 -15.72
N LEU A 95 19.79 2.87 -14.93
CA LEU A 95 18.60 2.69 -14.09
C LEU A 95 17.35 2.39 -14.93
N LYS A 96 17.17 3.08 -16.06
CA LYS A 96 16.08 2.84 -17.00
C LYS A 96 16.14 1.45 -17.63
N HIS A 97 17.35 0.98 -17.97
CA HIS A 97 17.57 -0.38 -18.48
C HIS A 97 17.08 -1.45 -17.50
N TYR A 98 17.21 -1.21 -16.19
CA TYR A 98 16.68 -2.08 -15.13
C TYR A 98 15.20 -1.85 -14.77
N GLY A 99 14.48 -1.09 -15.60
CA GLY A 99 13.02 -0.92 -15.49
C GLY A 99 12.57 0.22 -14.56
N LEU A 100 13.46 1.14 -14.20
CA LEU A 100 13.08 2.34 -13.44
C LEU A 100 12.54 3.42 -14.38
N SER A 101 11.29 3.84 -14.16
CA SER A 101 10.68 4.97 -14.88
C SER A 101 11.26 6.33 -14.45
N ASP A 102 10.95 7.37 -15.22
CA ASP A 102 11.36 8.76 -14.91
C ASP A 102 10.94 9.22 -13.51
N THR A 103 9.74 8.82 -13.07
CA THR A 103 9.25 9.11 -11.71
C THR A 103 10.07 8.43 -10.62
N HIS A 104 10.59 7.22 -10.87
CA HIS A 104 11.49 6.53 -9.96
C HIS A 104 12.85 7.24 -9.92
N VAL A 105 13.41 7.56 -11.09
CA VAL A 105 14.68 8.31 -11.21
C VAL A 105 14.59 9.66 -10.50
N SER A 106 13.54 10.43 -10.75
CA SER A 106 13.29 11.72 -10.10
C SER A 106 13.27 11.60 -8.58
N ASN A 107 12.59 10.59 -8.03
CA ASN A 107 12.57 10.32 -6.58
C ASN A 107 13.94 9.92 -6.01
N ILE A 108 14.73 9.15 -6.77
CA ILE A 108 16.10 8.76 -6.39
C ILE A 108 16.97 10.01 -6.30
N VAL A 109 16.99 10.81 -7.37
CA VAL A 109 17.80 12.03 -7.46
C VAL A 109 17.39 13.02 -6.38
N LYS A 110 16.10 13.16 -6.08
CA LYS A 110 15.62 14.04 -4.99
C LYS A 110 16.18 13.66 -3.62
N LYS A 111 16.39 12.37 -3.36
CA LYS A 111 16.90 11.86 -2.07
C LYS A 111 18.42 11.75 -2.04
N ARG A 112 19.03 11.34 -3.16
CA ARG A 112 20.45 11.00 -3.30
C ARG A 112 20.98 11.42 -4.68
N PRO A 113 21.13 12.73 -4.92
CA PRO A 113 21.59 13.22 -6.21
C PRO A 113 23.08 12.93 -6.45
N ASP A 114 23.85 12.59 -5.41
CA ASP A 114 25.24 12.14 -5.53
C ASP A 114 25.41 10.86 -6.35
N LEU A 115 24.34 10.07 -6.49
CA LEU A 115 24.34 8.89 -7.36
C LEU A 115 24.55 9.26 -8.85
N LEU A 116 24.21 10.47 -9.28
CA LEU A 116 24.46 10.94 -10.66
C LEU A 116 25.95 11.06 -10.98
N LEU A 117 26.80 11.17 -9.96
CA LEU A 117 28.25 11.27 -10.10
C LEU A 117 28.95 9.90 -10.04
N ALA A 118 28.21 8.84 -9.70
CA ALA A 118 28.76 7.50 -9.62
C ALA A 118 29.16 6.98 -11.01
N ASN A 119 30.21 6.17 -11.07
CA ASN A 119 30.50 5.42 -12.28
C ASN A 119 29.44 4.32 -12.45
N ALA A 120 28.57 4.46 -13.46
CA ALA A 120 27.45 3.56 -13.68
C ALA A 120 27.91 2.09 -13.81
N GLU A 121 28.90 1.82 -14.66
CA GLU A 121 29.40 0.47 -14.95
C GLU A 121 30.20 -0.14 -13.80
N LYS A 122 31.07 0.63 -13.14
CA LYS A 122 31.96 0.09 -12.10
C LYS A 122 31.28 0.00 -10.73
N ILE A 123 30.32 0.88 -10.44
CA ILE A 123 29.75 1.02 -9.09
C ILE A 123 28.31 0.52 -9.03
N LEU A 124 27.47 0.90 -10.00
CA LEU A 124 26.03 0.63 -9.92
C LEU A 124 25.66 -0.69 -10.58
N LEU A 125 26.21 -0.98 -11.77
CA LEU A 125 25.89 -2.18 -12.54
C LEU A 125 26.07 -3.48 -11.73
N PRO A 126 27.20 -3.74 -11.03
CA PRO A 126 27.36 -4.98 -10.26
C PRO A 126 26.31 -5.15 -9.15
N LYS A 127 25.81 -4.04 -8.58
CA LYS A 127 24.75 -4.07 -7.57
C LYS A 127 23.40 -4.38 -8.18
N LEU A 128 23.11 -3.81 -9.36
CA LEU A 128 21.87 -4.05 -10.09
C LEU A 128 21.82 -5.48 -10.63
N GLU A 129 22.93 -6.01 -11.14
CA GLU A 129 23.08 -7.42 -11.51
C GLU A 129 22.87 -8.35 -10.31
N PHE A 130 23.45 -8.02 -9.16
CA PHE A 130 23.20 -8.76 -7.93
C PHE A 130 21.73 -8.75 -7.52
N PHE A 131 21.06 -7.59 -7.58
CA PHE A 131 19.62 -7.54 -7.29
C PHE A 131 18.81 -8.39 -8.26
N ALA A 132 19.15 -8.34 -9.56
CA ALA A 132 18.50 -9.18 -10.56
C ALA A 132 18.73 -10.68 -10.29
N SER A 133 19.94 -11.09 -9.89
CA SER A 133 20.27 -12.50 -9.62
C SER A 133 19.53 -13.08 -8.41
N ILE A 134 19.11 -12.23 -7.47
CA ILE A 134 18.27 -12.62 -6.31
C ILE A 134 16.77 -12.42 -6.56
N GLY A 135 16.36 -12.19 -7.82
CA GLY A 135 14.97 -12.08 -8.22
C GLY A 135 14.33 -10.69 -8.01
N LEU A 136 15.12 -9.65 -7.75
CA LEU A 136 14.66 -8.27 -7.66
C LEU A 136 14.84 -7.54 -8.99
N SER A 137 13.78 -7.46 -9.79
CA SER A 137 13.78 -6.78 -11.09
C SER A 137 12.53 -5.90 -11.28
N GLY A 138 12.55 -5.07 -12.32
CA GLY A 138 11.42 -4.23 -12.73
C GLY A 138 10.82 -3.41 -11.59
N THR A 139 9.51 -3.57 -11.35
CA THR A 139 8.77 -2.79 -10.35
C THR A 139 9.23 -3.05 -8.92
N ASP A 140 9.69 -4.26 -8.60
CA ASP A 140 10.13 -4.58 -7.25
C ASP A 140 11.47 -3.93 -6.92
N LEU A 141 12.41 -3.98 -7.87
CA LEU A 141 13.66 -3.23 -7.79
C LEU A 141 13.40 -1.73 -7.70
N ALA A 142 12.56 -1.19 -8.60
CA ALA A 142 12.23 0.23 -8.63
C ALA A 142 11.65 0.72 -7.30
N ARG A 143 10.80 -0.09 -6.64
CA ARG A 143 10.23 0.22 -5.32
C ARG A 143 11.29 0.27 -4.22
N VAL A 144 12.24 -0.64 -4.22
CA VAL A 144 13.33 -0.68 -3.22
C VAL A 144 14.25 0.52 -3.41
N VAL A 145 14.78 0.69 -4.62
CA VAL A 145 15.78 1.72 -4.92
C VAL A 145 15.18 3.12 -4.77
N SER A 146 13.94 3.35 -5.22
CA SER A 146 13.28 4.66 -5.05
C SER A 146 12.87 4.94 -3.61
N GLY A 147 12.52 3.88 -2.86
CA GLY A 147 12.18 3.95 -1.44
C GLY A 147 13.41 4.33 -0.60
N ASN A 148 14.51 3.62 -0.80
CA ASN A 148 15.77 3.81 -0.12
C ASN A 148 16.96 3.77 -1.11
N PRO A 149 17.31 4.90 -1.74
CA PRO A 149 18.41 4.91 -2.71
C PRO A 149 19.79 4.70 -2.08
N ASN A 150 19.91 4.79 -0.75
CA ASN A 150 21.17 4.51 -0.06
C ASN A 150 21.64 3.06 -0.26
N VAL A 151 20.74 2.14 -0.60
CA VAL A 151 21.09 0.75 -0.91
C VAL A 151 22.15 0.65 -2.02
N LEU A 152 22.14 1.59 -2.98
CA LEU A 152 23.11 1.65 -4.07
C LEU A 152 24.50 2.18 -3.66
N ASN A 153 24.62 2.79 -2.47
CA ASN A 153 25.89 3.23 -1.91
C ASN A 153 26.54 2.18 -1.02
N LEU A 154 25.81 1.14 -0.62
CA LEU A 154 26.36 0.07 0.21
C LEU A 154 27.36 -0.79 -0.57
N SER A 155 28.40 -1.27 0.11
CA SER A 155 29.34 -2.20 -0.50
C SER A 155 28.63 -3.51 -0.87
N LEU A 156 28.82 -3.96 -2.11
CA LEU A 156 28.29 -5.25 -2.55
C LEU A 156 28.85 -6.39 -1.68
N GLU A 157 30.18 -6.42 -1.53
CA GLU A 157 30.89 -7.50 -0.84
C GLU A 157 30.84 -7.40 0.68
N ARG A 158 30.85 -6.18 1.26
CA ARG A 158 30.89 -6.01 2.73
C ARG A 158 29.51 -5.85 3.37
N ASN A 159 28.45 -5.61 2.59
CA ASN A 159 27.11 -5.36 3.12
C ASN A 159 26.03 -6.20 2.43
N LEU A 160 25.86 -6.03 1.12
CA LEU A 160 24.71 -6.62 0.41
C LEU A 160 24.77 -8.16 0.36
N ARG A 161 25.90 -8.73 -0.07
CA ARG A 161 26.06 -10.20 -0.12
C ARG A 161 26.00 -10.85 1.27
N PRO A 162 26.77 -10.41 2.29
CA PRO A 162 26.68 -11.01 3.61
C PRO A 162 25.27 -10.94 4.20
N CYS A 163 24.56 -9.82 4.03
CA CYS A 163 23.18 -9.70 4.48
C CYS A 163 22.25 -10.68 3.76
N TYR A 164 22.42 -10.85 2.44
CA TYR A 164 21.66 -11.84 1.68
C TYR A 164 21.93 -13.27 2.15
N ASP A 165 23.20 -13.62 2.37
CA ASP A 165 23.60 -14.96 2.83
C ASP A 165 23.04 -15.26 4.23
N MET A 166 23.04 -14.27 5.13
CA MET A 166 22.39 -14.38 6.44
C MET A 166 20.87 -14.59 6.33
N ILE A 167 20.20 -13.97 5.35
CA ILE A 167 18.76 -14.17 5.14
C ILE A 167 18.51 -15.54 4.51
N LYS A 168 19.39 -15.99 3.62
CA LYS A 168 19.31 -17.30 2.97
C LYS A 168 19.48 -18.45 3.97
N SER A 169 20.19 -18.26 5.08
CA SER A 169 20.30 -19.26 6.14
C SER A 169 19.08 -19.33 7.08
N LEU A 170 18.12 -18.40 6.96
CA LEU A 170 16.89 -18.44 7.75
C LEU A 170 15.97 -19.57 7.28
N PRO A 171 15.13 -20.13 8.18
CA PRO A 171 14.18 -21.19 7.84
C PRO A 171 12.95 -20.65 7.09
N ILE A 172 13.18 -20.03 5.93
CA ILE A 172 12.18 -19.43 5.05
C ILE A 172 12.29 -20.02 3.64
N PRO A 173 11.21 -20.04 2.85
CA PRO A 173 11.28 -20.55 1.49
C PRO A 173 12.25 -19.72 0.62
N ASP A 174 13.07 -20.36 -0.22
CA ASP A 174 14.07 -19.69 -1.07
C ASP A 174 13.50 -18.53 -1.90
N LYS A 175 12.30 -18.74 -2.47
CA LYS A 175 11.56 -17.73 -3.23
C LYS A 175 11.21 -16.45 -2.44
N MET A 176 11.32 -16.49 -1.11
CA MET A 176 11.06 -15.37 -0.21
C MET A 176 12.32 -14.59 0.17
N VAL A 177 13.52 -15.16 0.01
CA VAL A 177 14.79 -14.56 0.45
C VAL A 177 14.98 -13.17 -0.15
N GLY A 178 14.87 -13.04 -1.49
CA GLY A 178 14.98 -11.75 -2.17
C GLY A 178 13.92 -10.72 -1.72
N ARG A 179 12.70 -11.18 -1.42
CA ARG A 179 11.63 -10.31 -0.90
C ARG A 179 11.90 -9.83 0.52
N VAL A 180 12.37 -10.70 1.41
CA VAL A 180 12.75 -10.34 2.78
C VAL A 180 13.92 -9.36 2.76
N PHE A 181 14.95 -9.64 1.95
CA PHE A 181 16.07 -8.74 1.69
C PHE A 181 15.57 -7.34 1.28
N SER A 182 14.73 -7.27 0.25
CA SER A 182 14.10 -6.05 -0.24
C SER A 182 13.38 -5.28 0.87
N LYS A 183 12.60 -5.97 1.71
CA LYS A 183 11.82 -5.36 2.80
C LYS A 183 12.68 -4.83 3.94
N LEU A 184 13.76 -5.52 4.31
CA LEU A 184 14.68 -5.05 5.34
C LEU A 184 15.37 -3.75 4.91
N TYR A 185 15.85 -3.68 3.68
CA TYR A 185 16.46 -2.46 3.15
C TYR A 185 15.45 -1.33 2.95
N GLN A 186 14.23 -1.63 2.49
CA GLN A 186 13.17 -0.63 2.36
C GLN A 186 12.76 -0.04 3.73
N GLY A 187 12.73 -0.88 4.78
CA GLY A 187 12.36 -0.47 6.13
C GLY A 187 13.50 0.06 6.99
N PHE A 188 14.73 0.13 6.47
CA PHE A 188 15.94 0.49 7.24
C PHE A 188 16.16 -0.43 8.46
N MET A 189 15.85 -1.72 8.31
CA MET A 189 15.88 -2.73 9.38
C MET A 189 17.07 -3.68 9.29
N VAL A 190 18.07 -3.38 8.44
CA VAL A 190 19.23 -4.25 8.27
C VAL A 190 20.21 -4.04 9.43
N SER A 191 20.24 -4.99 10.36
CA SER A 191 21.27 -5.12 11.39
C SER A 191 21.40 -6.58 11.81
N ALA A 192 22.56 -6.95 12.35
CA ALA A 192 22.79 -8.32 12.84
C ALA A 192 21.75 -8.73 13.90
N ASN A 193 21.47 -7.83 14.85
CA ASN A 193 20.47 -8.06 15.90
C ASN A 193 19.06 -8.27 15.33
N VAL A 194 18.67 -7.53 14.29
CA VAL A 194 17.35 -7.73 13.66
C VAL A 194 17.28 -9.08 12.97
N LEU A 195 18.33 -9.47 12.25
CA LEU A 195 18.37 -10.75 11.53
C LEU A 195 18.37 -11.94 12.50
N SER A 196 19.10 -11.85 13.61
CA SER A 196 19.12 -12.91 14.63
C SER A 196 17.76 -13.15 15.29
N ASN A 197 16.89 -12.14 15.33
CA ASN A 197 15.56 -12.27 15.93
C ASN A 197 14.57 -13.03 15.05
N ILE A 198 14.76 -13.02 13.72
CA ILE A 198 13.75 -13.53 12.77
C ILE A 198 13.54 -15.03 12.92
N ALA A 199 14.62 -15.84 12.93
CA ALA A 199 14.49 -17.30 12.97
C ALA A 199 13.79 -17.81 14.26
N PRO A 200 14.18 -17.37 15.48
CA PRO A 200 13.48 -17.83 16.68
C PRO A 200 12.03 -17.33 16.74
N ASN A 201 11.73 -16.14 16.24
CA ASN A 201 10.35 -15.63 16.18
C ASN A 201 9.49 -16.42 15.19
N ILE A 202 10.02 -16.82 14.03
CA ILE A 202 9.34 -17.72 13.10
C ILE A 202 9.11 -19.09 13.76
N ALA A 203 10.10 -19.63 14.45
CA ALA A 203 9.98 -20.90 15.17
C ALA A 203 8.86 -20.83 16.22
N PHE A 204 8.81 -19.74 16.98
CA PHE A 204 7.76 -19.51 17.97
C PHE A 204 6.36 -19.39 17.33
N LEU A 205 6.22 -18.72 16.17
CA LEU A 205 4.95 -18.70 15.44
C LEU A 205 4.48 -20.10 15.03
N LYS A 206 5.40 -20.98 14.65
CA LYS A 206 5.10 -22.39 14.32
C LYS A 206 4.71 -23.18 15.57
N GLU A 207 5.38 -22.95 16.70
CA GLU A 207 5.08 -23.56 17.99
C GLU A 207 3.64 -23.25 18.45
N VAL A 208 3.21 -21.99 18.31
CA VAL A 208 1.82 -21.59 18.60
C VAL A 208 0.85 -21.90 17.45
N GLN A 209 1.24 -22.76 16.51
CA GLN A 209 0.41 -23.28 15.41
C GLN A 209 -0.11 -22.22 14.41
N VAL A 210 0.65 -21.15 14.17
CA VAL A 210 0.34 -20.25 13.05
C VAL A 210 0.61 -20.98 11.72
N PRO A 211 -0.35 -20.99 10.77
CA PRO A 211 -0.19 -21.65 9.48
C PRO A 211 1.02 -21.11 8.71
N GLU A 212 1.74 -21.99 8.03
CA GLU A 212 2.92 -21.62 7.25
C GLU A 212 2.61 -20.56 6.17
N SER A 213 1.45 -20.70 5.51
CA SER A 213 0.96 -19.71 4.54
C SER A 213 0.80 -18.31 5.15
N SER A 214 0.33 -18.24 6.40
CA SER A 214 0.23 -17.01 7.18
C SER A 214 1.64 -16.47 7.47
N VAL A 215 2.56 -17.28 7.97
CA VAL A 215 3.95 -16.85 8.23
C VAL A 215 4.60 -16.27 6.97
N ASN A 216 4.43 -16.91 5.81
CA ASN A 216 4.92 -16.41 4.53
C ASN A 216 4.30 -15.06 4.13
N LEU A 217 3.01 -14.85 4.42
CA LEU A 217 2.37 -13.54 4.26
C LEU A 217 2.94 -12.48 5.23
N CYS A 218 3.30 -12.88 6.45
CA CYS A 218 3.96 -12.00 7.42
C CYS A 218 5.29 -11.47 6.86
N LEU A 219 6.13 -12.37 6.36
CA LEU A 219 7.43 -12.03 5.78
C LEU A 219 7.33 -11.09 4.57
N SER A 220 6.20 -11.16 3.83
CA SER A 220 5.94 -10.28 2.69
C SER A 220 5.45 -8.88 3.10
N ASN A 221 4.59 -8.79 4.12
CA ASN A 221 3.78 -7.60 4.36
C ASN A 221 4.02 -6.93 5.71
N THR A 222 4.45 -7.69 6.72
CA THR A 222 4.56 -7.27 8.11
C THR A 222 5.86 -7.76 8.76
N LEU A 223 6.94 -7.83 7.98
CA LEU A 223 8.26 -8.32 8.41
C LEU A 223 8.73 -7.67 9.72
N PHE A 224 8.43 -6.39 9.92
CA PHE A 224 8.73 -5.65 11.14
C PHE A 224 8.28 -6.36 12.42
N ALA A 225 7.13 -7.06 12.40
CA ALA A 225 6.62 -7.77 13.57
C ALA A 225 7.57 -8.89 14.00
N VAL A 226 8.01 -9.75 13.06
CA VAL A 226 8.91 -10.87 13.35
C VAL A 226 10.37 -10.45 13.52
N SER A 227 10.70 -9.20 13.20
CA SER A 227 12.02 -8.60 13.44
C SER A 227 12.19 -8.01 14.85
N ARG A 228 11.13 -7.99 15.67
CA ARG A 228 11.18 -7.51 17.06
C ARG A 228 12.09 -8.38 17.93
N GLU A 229 12.63 -7.78 18.99
CA GLU A 229 13.33 -8.52 20.05
C GLU A 229 12.43 -9.68 20.54
N ASN A 230 13.05 -10.84 20.78
CA ASN A 230 12.36 -12.11 20.92
C ASN A 230 11.39 -12.15 22.11
N GLN A 231 11.77 -11.61 23.27
CA GLN A 231 10.93 -11.58 24.46
C GLN A 231 9.70 -10.70 24.21
N LYS A 232 9.91 -9.49 23.70
CA LYS A 232 8.82 -8.59 23.33
C LYS A 232 7.92 -9.14 22.24
N PHE A 233 8.47 -9.93 21.31
CA PHE A 233 7.69 -10.61 20.29
C PHE A 233 6.75 -11.65 20.90
N LYS A 234 7.24 -12.48 21.84
CA LYS A 234 6.42 -13.47 22.55
C LYS A 234 5.28 -12.80 23.33
N GLU A 235 5.57 -11.74 24.07
CA GLU A 235 4.56 -10.95 24.79
C GLU A 235 3.47 -10.41 23.85
N ASN A 236 3.86 -9.93 22.66
CA ASN A 236 2.90 -9.46 21.67
C ASN A 236 2.02 -10.59 21.12
N VAL A 237 2.59 -11.77 20.88
CA VAL A 237 1.86 -12.97 20.44
C VAL A 237 0.84 -13.39 21.50
N GLU A 238 1.27 -13.51 22.76
CA GLU A 238 0.40 -13.86 23.89
C GLU A 238 -0.72 -12.83 24.08
N LYS A 239 -0.41 -11.54 23.93
CA LYS A 239 -1.40 -10.46 23.97
C LYS A 239 -2.44 -10.58 22.86
N VAL A 240 -2.05 -10.97 21.65
CA VAL A 240 -3.01 -11.19 20.55
C VAL A 240 -3.91 -12.41 20.83
N ILE A 241 -3.34 -13.47 21.42
CA ILE A 241 -4.09 -14.66 21.82
C ILE A 241 -5.08 -14.31 22.94
N SER A 242 -4.67 -13.55 23.96
CA SER A 242 -5.53 -13.14 25.08
C SER A 242 -6.67 -12.20 24.64
N MET A 243 -6.47 -11.46 23.54
CA MET A 243 -7.54 -10.71 22.88
C MET A 243 -8.57 -11.61 22.17
N GLY A 244 -8.41 -12.92 22.18
CA GLY A 244 -9.35 -13.89 21.58
C GLY A 244 -9.16 -14.08 20.08
N ILE A 245 -7.98 -13.79 19.53
CA ILE A 245 -7.66 -14.05 18.12
C ILE A 245 -6.84 -15.33 18.05
N SER A 246 -7.41 -16.37 17.46
CA SER A 246 -6.73 -17.65 17.28
C SER A 246 -5.50 -17.53 16.36
N PRO A 247 -4.36 -18.19 16.68
CA PRO A 247 -3.18 -18.27 15.80
C PRO A 247 -3.46 -18.75 14.37
N SER A 248 -4.49 -19.57 14.17
CA SER A 248 -4.90 -20.07 12.85
C SER A 248 -5.69 -19.05 12.02
N SER A 249 -6.14 -17.95 12.63
CA SER A 249 -6.94 -16.93 11.96
C SER A 249 -6.13 -16.11 10.96
N ALA A 250 -6.71 -15.84 9.80
CA ALA A 250 -6.15 -14.89 8.82
C ALA A 250 -5.99 -13.46 9.37
N THR A 251 -6.61 -13.15 10.51
CA THR A 251 -6.48 -11.86 11.19
C THR A 251 -5.30 -11.81 12.18
N PHE A 252 -4.79 -12.96 12.61
CA PHE A 252 -3.78 -13.07 13.66
C PHE A 252 -2.55 -12.19 13.40
N LEU A 253 -1.94 -12.33 12.22
CA LEU A 253 -0.74 -11.58 11.87
C LEU A 253 -0.98 -10.09 11.65
N LYS A 254 -2.19 -9.70 11.24
CA LYS A 254 -2.57 -8.28 11.17
C LYS A 254 -2.64 -7.69 12.58
N ALA A 255 -3.17 -8.44 13.53
CA ALA A 255 -3.25 -8.01 14.94
C ALA A 255 -1.86 -7.94 15.54
N LEU A 256 -1.04 -8.98 15.34
CA LEU A 256 0.35 -9.00 15.78
C LEU A 256 1.15 -7.83 15.22
N TYR A 257 0.97 -7.50 13.94
CA TYR A 257 1.57 -6.29 13.36
C TYR A 257 1.16 -5.02 14.10
N VAL A 258 -0.14 -4.80 14.31
CA VAL A 258 -0.65 -3.61 15.00
C VAL A 258 -0.09 -3.50 16.42
N ILE A 259 -0.15 -4.60 17.19
CA ILE A 259 0.39 -4.65 18.56
C ILE A 259 1.90 -4.41 18.54
N SER A 260 2.62 -4.92 17.53
CA SER A 260 4.07 -4.73 17.41
C SER A 260 4.47 -3.29 17.13
N VAL A 261 3.65 -2.49 16.43
CA VAL A 261 3.98 -1.09 16.07
C VAL A 261 3.41 -0.06 17.04
N MET A 262 2.52 -0.46 17.94
CA MET A 262 1.80 0.43 18.84
C MET A 262 2.24 0.22 20.28
N ASP A 263 2.67 1.29 20.94
CA ASP A 263 2.91 1.27 22.39
C ASP A 263 1.60 1.33 23.19
N HIS A 264 1.69 0.99 24.48
CA HIS A 264 0.52 0.92 25.37
C HIS A 264 -0.22 2.26 25.48
N SER A 265 0.51 3.38 25.55
CA SER A 265 -0.08 4.71 25.69
C SER A 265 -0.93 5.08 24.46
N LYS A 266 -0.39 4.88 23.25
CA LYS A 266 -1.12 5.11 21.99
C LYS A 266 -2.33 4.20 21.84
N TRP A 267 -2.24 2.96 22.33
CA TRP A 267 -3.37 2.03 22.32
C TRP A 267 -4.54 2.56 23.16
N VAL A 268 -4.26 2.91 24.42
CA VAL A 268 -5.27 3.44 25.36
C VAL A 268 -5.87 4.75 24.83
N GLN A 269 -5.03 5.67 24.36
CA GLN A 269 -5.47 6.95 23.79
C GLN A 269 -6.44 6.77 22.62
N ARG A 270 -6.13 5.84 21.70
CA ARG A 270 -6.99 5.58 20.53
C ARG A 270 -8.30 4.91 20.93
N MET A 271 -8.25 3.97 21.87
CA MET A 271 -9.44 3.31 22.36
C MET A 271 -10.39 4.32 23.02
N GLU A 272 -9.86 5.25 23.83
CA GLU A 272 -10.65 6.32 24.45
C GLU A 272 -11.22 7.28 23.40
N SER A 273 -10.44 7.63 22.36
CA SER A 273 -10.92 8.46 21.26
C SER A 273 -12.07 7.81 20.50
N TYR A 274 -12.04 6.49 20.31
CA TYR A 274 -13.14 5.74 19.68
C TYR A 274 -14.33 5.57 20.62
N LYS A 275 -14.12 5.43 21.92
CA LYS A 275 -15.20 5.47 22.89
C LYS A 275 -15.93 6.82 22.87
N MET A 276 -15.18 7.93 22.91
CA MET A 276 -15.75 9.28 22.91
C MET A 276 -16.40 9.66 21.58
N THR A 277 -15.80 9.28 20.45
CA THR A 277 -16.30 9.67 19.12
C THR A 277 -17.35 8.71 18.58
N PHE A 278 -17.18 7.41 18.83
CA PHE A 278 -18.02 6.36 18.25
C PHE A 278 -19.00 5.79 19.27
N GLY A 279 -18.88 6.10 20.56
CA GLY A 279 -19.67 5.43 21.60
C GLY A 279 -19.38 3.93 21.70
N TRP A 280 -18.21 3.47 21.21
CA TRP A 280 -17.86 2.06 21.30
C TRP A 280 -17.51 1.70 22.75
N THR A 281 -18.14 0.65 23.26
CA THR A 281 -17.65 -0.05 24.46
C THR A 281 -16.36 -0.80 24.13
N GLU A 282 -15.63 -1.21 25.16
CA GLU A 282 -14.43 -2.02 24.99
C GLU A 282 -14.73 -3.33 24.24
N ASP A 283 -15.86 -3.98 24.53
CA ASP A 283 -16.28 -5.20 23.83
C ASP A 283 -16.55 -4.97 22.34
N VAL A 284 -17.21 -3.86 21.99
CA VAL A 284 -17.49 -3.50 20.58
C VAL A 284 -16.18 -3.19 19.85
N PHE A 285 -15.27 -2.49 20.52
CA PHE A 285 -13.93 -2.23 19.99
C PHE A 285 -13.16 -3.54 19.75
N LEU A 286 -13.13 -4.45 20.73
CA LEU A 286 -12.45 -5.73 20.61
C LEU A 286 -13.08 -6.60 19.52
N LEU A 287 -14.41 -6.58 19.36
CA LEU A 287 -15.09 -7.25 18.26
C LEU A 287 -14.64 -6.70 16.90
N ALA A 288 -14.55 -5.37 16.76
CA ALA A 288 -14.04 -4.74 15.54
C ALA A 288 -12.55 -5.09 15.31
N PHE A 289 -11.73 -5.06 16.36
CA PHE A 289 -10.32 -5.39 16.28
C PHE A 289 -10.07 -6.84 15.83
N ARG A 290 -10.82 -7.81 16.39
CA ARG A 290 -10.77 -9.23 15.99
C ARG A 290 -11.15 -9.46 14.53
N LYS A 291 -12.02 -8.62 13.96
CA LYS A 291 -12.43 -8.72 12.56
C LYS A 291 -11.40 -8.11 11.61
N ASN A 292 -10.88 -6.92 11.92
CA ASN A 292 -9.80 -6.32 11.15
C ASN A 292 -9.05 -5.28 11.99
N PRO A 293 -7.87 -5.59 12.52
CA PRO A 293 -7.13 -4.71 13.43
C PRO A 293 -6.43 -3.55 12.70
N LEU A 294 -6.33 -3.58 11.37
CA LEU A 294 -5.52 -2.63 10.61
C LEU A 294 -6.01 -1.18 10.72
N PHE A 295 -7.27 -0.91 11.10
CA PHE A 295 -7.71 0.47 11.34
C PHE A 295 -6.91 1.14 12.46
N MET A 296 -6.43 0.37 13.45
CA MET A 296 -5.55 0.88 14.51
C MET A 296 -4.16 1.26 14.00
N ALA A 297 -3.69 0.72 12.88
CA ALA A 297 -2.38 1.10 12.32
C ALA A 297 -2.44 2.37 11.45
N LEU A 298 -3.63 2.87 11.12
CA LEU A 298 -3.79 4.05 10.26
C LEU A 298 -3.61 5.36 11.04
N LEU A 299 -3.48 6.47 10.32
CA LEU A 299 -3.51 7.80 10.93
C LEU A 299 -4.86 8.03 11.62
N GLU A 300 -4.84 8.31 12.92
CA GLU A 300 -6.04 8.44 13.76
C GLU A 300 -7.04 9.46 13.21
N LYS A 301 -6.56 10.67 12.87
CA LYS A 301 -7.41 11.72 12.25
C LYS A 301 -8.13 11.25 10.99
N LYS A 302 -7.51 10.36 10.20
CA LYS A 302 -8.13 9.78 9.00
C LYS A 302 -9.17 8.71 9.34
N VAL A 303 -9.04 8.01 10.46
CA VAL A 303 -10.06 7.05 10.92
C VAL A 303 -11.25 7.80 11.50
N LEU A 304 -11.00 8.80 12.35
CA LEU A 304 -12.05 9.62 12.96
C LEU A 304 -12.91 10.34 11.91
N SER A 305 -12.31 10.94 10.88
CA SER A 305 -13.07 11.57 9.77
C SER A 305 -13.93 10.59 8.98
N LYS A 306 -13.48 9.33 8.80
CA LYS A 306 -14.30 8.29 8.16
C LYS A 306 -15.51 7.95 9.02
N VAL A 307 -15.32 7.82 10.33
CA VAL A 307 -16.43 7.49 11.21
C VAL A 307 -17.38 8.66 11.41
N ASP A 308 -16.89 9.88 11.51
CA ASP A 308 -17.72 11.09 11.49
C ASP A 308 -18.65 11.10 10.27
N PHE A 309 -18.12 10.81 9.08
CA PHE A 309 -18.92 10.67 7.88
C PHE A 309 -19.97 9.55 7.97
N LEU A 310 -19.58 8.35 8.42
CA LEU A 310 -20.47 7.19 8.48
C LEU A 310 -21.55 7.30 9.57
N VAL A 311 -21.22 7.86 10.73
CA VAL A 311 -22.14 7.95 11.87
C VAL A 311 -22.96 9.23 11.77
N LYS A 312 -22.34 10.40 11.60
CA LYS A 312 -23.06 11.67 11.62
C LYS A 312 -23.75 11.96 10.29
N ARG A 313 -23.05 11.83 9.15
CA ARG A 313 -23.63 12.19 7.85
C ARG A 313 -24.51 11.11 7.25
N MET A 314 -24.12 9.85 7.40
CA MET A 314 -24.93 8.71 6.92
C MET A 314 -25.95 8.23 7.95
N GLY A 315 -25.85 8.67 9.21
CA GLY A 315 -26.79 8.30 10.26
C GLY A 315 -26.74 6.82 10.62
N TRP A 316 -25.58 6.17 10.49
CA TRP A 316 -25.42 4.76 10.83
C TRP A 316 -25.05 4.57 12.29
N GLN A 317 -25.61 3.51 12.88
CA GLN A 317 -25.32 3.17 14.26
C GLN A 317 -23.83 2.78 14.42
N PRO A 318 -23.14 3.26 15.46
CA PRO A 318 -21.72 2.92 15.63
C PRO A 318 -21.43 1.42 15.73
N ALA A 319 -22.34 0.65 16.35
CA ALA A 319 -22.24 -0.80 16.41
C ALA A 319 -22.32 -1.46 15.02
N PHE A 320 -23.05 -0.87 14.07
CA PHE A 320 -23.06 -1.32 12.69
C PHE A 320 -21.70 -1.10 12.02
N VAL A 321 -21.07 0.06 12.23
CA VAL A 321 -19.72 0.33 11.72
C VAL A 321 -18.69 -0.66 12.29
N ALA A 322 -18.79 -0.98 13.58
CA ALA A 322 -17.93 -1.97 14.25
C ALA A 322 -18.06 -3.39 13.66
N LYS A 323 -19.21 -3.73 13.07
CA LYS A 323 -19.42 -5.03 12.40
C LYS A 323 -18.61 -5.16 11.11
N TYR A 324 -18.22 -4.04 10.48
CA TYR A 324 -17.52 -3.95 9.20
C TYR A 324 -16.25 -3.06 9.27
N PRO A 325 -15.30 -3.33 10.18
CA PRO A 325 -14.16 -2.43 10.45
C PRO A 325 -13.21 -2.27 9.25
N SER A 326 -13.25 -3.21 8.30
CA SER A 326 -12.54 -3.09 7.02
C SER A 326 -12.93 -1.85 6.22
N VAL A 327 -14.14 -1.30 6.39
CA VAL A 327 -14.51 -0.05 5.71
C VAL A 327 -13.58 1.11 6.10
N LEU A 328 -13.06 1.09 7.33
CA LEU A 328 -12.18 2.13 7.88
C LEU A 328 -10.78 2.09 7.28
N THR A 329 -10.41 1.01 6.56
CA THR A 329 -9.12 0.93 5.86
C THR A 329 -9.15 1.48 4.45
N PHE A 330 -10.34 1.73 3.88
CA PHE A 330 -10.48 2.30 2.54
C PHE A 330 -10.39 3.84 2.54
N SER A 331 -10.15 4.44 1.37
CA SER A 331 -10.15 5.90 1.21
C SER A 331 -11.55 6.46 1.44
N LEU A 332 -11.65 7.55 2.21
CA LEU A 332 -12.92 8.22 2.44
C LEU A 332 -13.50 8.74 1.12
N GLU A 333 -12.68 9.47 0.36
CA GLU A 333 -13.05 10.21 -0.85
C GLU A 333 -13.23 9.29 -2.05
N LYS A 334 -12.29 8.35 -2.25
CA LYS A 334 -12.28 7.50 -3.46
C LYS A 334 -13.11 6.24 -3.32
N TRP A 335 -13.44 5.81 -2.09
CA TRP A 335 -14.13 4.54 -1.86
C TRP A 335 -15.44 4.68 -1.10
N ILE A 336 -15.39 5.26 0.12
CA ILE A 336 -16.52 5.28 1.04
C ILE A 336 -17.61 6.23 0.53
N ILE A 337 -17.27 7.49 0.27
CA ILE A 337 -18.23 8.52 -0.17
C ILE A 337 -19.01 8.10 -1.43
N PRO A 338 -18.37 7.65 -2.53
CA PRO A 338 -19.11 7.26 -3.74
C PRO A 338 -20.13 6.14 -3.50
N ARG A 339 -19.78 5.14 -2.67
CA ARG A 339 -20.66 4.03 -2.33
C ARG A 339 -21.80 4.47 -1.43
N CYS A 340 -21.49 5.29 -0.42
CA CYS A 340 -22.48 5.84 0.48
C CYS A 340 -23.50 6.74 -0.23
N LYS A 341 -23.07 7.51 -1.25
CA LYS A 341 -23.99 8.30 -2.08
C LYS A 341 -25.01 7.42 -2.80
N VAL A 342 -24.54 6.36 -3.47
CA VAL A 342 -25.43 5.38 -4.14
C VAL A 342 -26.37 4.73 -3.12
N ILE A 343 -25.84 4.22 -2.01
CA ILE A 343 -26.64 3.60 -0.94
C ILE A 343 -27.71 4.57 -0.41
N ARG A 344 -27.37 5.85 -0.21
CA ARG A 344 -28.30 6.87 0.25
C ARG A 344 -29.44 7.08 -0.74
N VAL A 345 -29.16 7.18 -2.03
CA VAL A 345 -30.18 7.33 -3.07
C VAL A 345 -31.11 6.11 -3.10
N LEU A 346 -30.55 4.90 -3.05
CA LEU A 346 -31.34 3.67 -3.03
C LEU A 346 -32.23 3.58 -1.79
N LEU A 347 -31.73 3.99 -0.61
CA LEU A 347 -32.52 4.05 0.63
C LEU A 347 -33.67 5.07 0.53
N LEU A 348 -33.38 6.28 0.03
CA LEU A 348 -34.38 7.35 -0.08
C LEU A 348 -35.47 7.03 -1.11
N LYS A 349 -35.13 6.27 -2.16
CA LYS A 349 -36.10 5.77 -3.14
C LYS A 349 -36.77 4.44 -2.74
N GLY A 350 -36.48 3.91 -1.55
CA GLY A 350 -37.06 2.67 -1.04
C GLY A 350 -36.64 1.40 -1.82
N LEU A 351 -35.57 1.47 -2.61
CA LEU A 351 -35.06 0.35 -3.43
C LEU A 351 -34.21 -0.64 -2.63
N ILE A 352 -33.73 -0.20 -1.47
CA ILE A 352 -33.12 -1.03 -0.41
C ILE A 352 -33.62 -0.52 0.94
N ILE A 353 -33.63 -1.37 1.97
CA ILE A 353 -34.17 -1.03 3.29
C ILE A 353 -33.04 -0.85 4.30
N ARG A 354 -33.16 0.15 5.19
CA ARG A 354 -32.12 0.48 6.19
C ARG A 354 -31.75 -0.71 7.10
N GLY A 355 -32.71 -1.59 7.40
CA GLY A 355 -32.51 -2.79 8.23
C GLY A 355 -31.69 -3.90 7.56
N GLU A 356 -31.40 -3.82 6.26
CA GLU A 356 -30.59 -4.81 5.53
C GLU A 356 -29.08 -4.61 5.76
N HIS A 357 -28.68 -4.69 7.02
CA HIS A 357 -27.29 -4.45 7.44
C HIS A 357 -26.28 -5.34 6.68
N SER A 358 -26.66 -6.57 6.34
CA SER A 358 -25.81 -7.47 5.54
C SER A 358 -25.57 -6.93 4.12
N LEU A 359 -26.62 -6.42 3.46
CA LEU A 359 -26.54 -5.88 2.11
C LEU A 359 -25.71 -4.59 2.09
N ILE A 360 -25.97 -3.67 3.03
CA ILE A 360 -25.23 -2.41 3.14
C ILE A 360 -23.75 -2.68 3.46
N GLY A 361 -23.48 -3.58 4.41
CA GLY A 361 -22.12 -4.00 4.72
C GLY A 361 -21.40 -4.61 3.50
N THR A 362 -22.10 -5.44 2.73
CA THR A 362 -21.58 -6.01 1.48
C THR A 362 -21.27 -4.91 0.47
N ALA A 363 -22.17 -3.93 0.30
CA ALA A 363 -22.00 -2.81 -0.62
C ALA A 363 -20.75 -1.97 -0.29
N LEU A 364 -20.52 -1.69 0.99
CA LEU A 364 -19.36 -0.92 1.46
C LEU A 364 -18.02 -1.62 1.19
N LEU A 365 -18.00 -2.94 1.32
CA LEU A 365 -16.79 -3.75 1.18
C LEU A 365 -16.58 -4.26 -0.25
N ALA A 366 -17.59 -4.17 -1.11
CA ALA A 366 -17.58 -4.70 -2.46
C ALA A 366 -16.51 -4.05 -3.35
N GLY A 367 -15.82 -4.91 -4.10
CA GLY A 367 -14.98 -4.51 -5.24
C GLY A 367 -15.79 -3.71 -6.26
N LYS A 368 -15.10 -2.87 -7.04
CA LYS A 368 -15.74 -1.90 -7.95
C LYS A 368 -16.77 -2.54 -8.90
N ASN A 369 -16.40 -3.64 -9.56
CA ASN A 369 -17.26 -4.28 -10.55
C ASN A 369 -18.52 -4.87 -9.90
N TYR A 370 -18.34 -5.65 -8.82
CA TYR A 370 -19.48 -6.18 -8.07
C TYR A 370 -20.41 -5.06 -7.54
N PHE A 371 -19.84 -3.96 -7.06
CA PHE A 371 -20.62 -2.82 -6.60
C PHE A 371 -21.44 -2.20 -7.75
N LEU A 372 -20.82 -1.99 -8.91
CA LEU A 372 -21.49 -1.46 -10.10
C LEU A 372 -22.64 -2.37 -10.51
N ASP A 373 -22.39 -3.67 -10.67
CA ASP A 373 -23.40 -4.61 -11.15
C ASP A 373 -24.61 -4.68 -10.20
N ARG A 374 -24.35 -4.77 -8.89
CA ARG A 374 -25.38 -5.06 -7.88
C ARG A 374 -26.11 -3.83 -7.35
N PHE A 375 -25.46 -2.66 -7.34
CA PHE A 375 -26.01 -1.45 -6.72
C PHE A 375 -26.14 -0.26 -7.68
N VAL A 376 -25.53 -0.31 -8.87
CA VAL A 376 -25.67 0.75 -9.88
C VAL A 376 -26.49 0.24 -11.07
N ILE A 377 -25.96 -0.70 -11.86
CA ILE A 377 -26.57 -1.21 -13.09
C ILE A 377 -27.93 -1.83 -12.80
N ARG A 378 -28.04 -2.65 -11.74
CA ARG A 378 -29.30 -3.28 -11.31
C ARG A 378 -30.45 -2.28 -11.15
N TYR A 379 -30.17 -1.09 -10.61
CA TYR A 379 -31.17 -0.07 -10.29
C TYR A 379 -31.19 1.08 -11.31
N GLN A 380 -30.36 1.01 -12.37
CA GLN A 380 -30.17 2.11 -13.32
C GLN A 380 -31.44 2.44 -14.11
N LYS A 381 -32.32 1.45 -14.36
CA LYS A 381 -33.62 1.70 -15.00
C LYS A 381 -34.55 2.56 -14.14
N GLN A 382 -34.46 2.43 -12.82
CA GLN A 382 -35.29 3.17 -11.85
C GLN A 382 -34.64 4.49 -11.44
N VAL A 383 -33.30 4.55 -11.50
CA VAL A 383 -32.48 5.70 -11.12
C VAL A 383 -31.33 5.86 -12.12
N PRO A 384 -31.58 6.50 -13.28
CA PRO A 384 -30.58 6.66 -14.34
C PRO A 384 -29.30 7.38 -13.89
N GLU A 385 -29.39 8.23 -12.86
CA GLU A 385 -28.32 9.08 -12.37
C GLU A 385 -27.26 8.32 -11.53
N LEU A 386 -27.52 7.08 -11.10
CA LEU A 386 -26.65 6.35 -10.17
C LEU A 386 -25.20 6.24 -10.65
N LEU A 387 -24.99 6.04 -11.95
CA LEU A 387 -23.65 5.93 -12.52
C LEU A 387 -22.89 7.27 -12.42
N ASN A 388 -23.58 8.38 -12.71
CA ASN A 388 -22.99 9.72 -12.62
C ASN A 388 -22.71 10.09 -11.15
N ILE A 389 -23.59 9.73 -10.23
CA ILE A 389 -23.40 9.91 -8.78
C ILE A 389 -22.20 9.10 -8.29
N PHE A 390 -22.08 7.83 -8.70
CA PHE A 390 -20.94 6.98 -8.33
C PHE A 390 -19.61 7.49 -8.89
N GLN A 391 -19.62 8.04 -10.11
CA GLN A 391 -18.44 8.64 -10.74
C GLN A 391 -18.11 10.04 -10.20
N GLY A 392 -18.97 10.62 -9.37
CA GLY A 392 -18.81 11.98 -8.84
C GLY A 392 -19.08 13.08 -9.86
N LYS A 393 -19.70 12.77 -11.00
CA LYS A 393 -20.13 13.73 -12.02
C LYS A 393 -21.41 14.49 -11.64
N MET A 394 -22.13 14.00 -10.63
CA MET A 394 -23.36 14.58 -10.12
C MET A 394 -23.34 14.53 -8.59
N SER A 395 -23.78 15.62 -7.96
CA SER A 395 -23.90 15.76 -6.52
C SER A 395 -25.25 15.20 -6.03
N LEU A 396 -25.35 14.94 -4.73
CA LEU A 396 -26.64 14.54 -4.15
C LEU A 396 -27.63 15.73 -4.08
N ALA A 397 -27.12 16.97 -4.01
CA ALA A 397 -27.95 18.16 -4.03
C ALA A 397 -28.60 18.35 -5.41
N ASP A 398 -27.89 17.99 -6.48
CA ASP A 398 -28.37 18.11 -7.87
C ASP A 398 -29.58 17.23 -8.15
N VAL A 399 -29.78 16.18 -7.34
CA VAL A 399 -30.94 15.27 -7.42
C VAL A 399 -31.95 15.48 -6.28
N GLY A 400 -31.81 16.57 -5.50
CA GLY A 400 -32.70 16.89 -4.37
C GLY A 400 -32.56 15.96 -3.16
N LEU A 401 -31.46 15.21 -3.04
CA LEU A 401 -31.22 14.21 -1.99
C LEU A 401 -29.99 14.53 -1.12
N GLY A 402 -29.72 15.83 -0.94
CA GLY A 402 -28.61 16.36 -0.17
C GLY A 402 -28.53 15.79 1.26
N PHE A 403 -27.36 15.95 1.88
CA PHE A 403 -27.27 15.76 3.32
C PHE A 403 -27.91 17.00 3.96
N GLU A 404 -28.94 16.81 4.78
CA GLU A 404 -29.45 17.91 5.62
C GLU A 404 -28.28 18.41 6.47
N GLU A 405 -28.00 19.70 6.41
CA GLU A 405 -27.10 20.33 7.36
C GLU A 405 -27.78 20.19 8.72
N THR A 406 -27.18 19.42 9.63
CA THR A 406 -27.58 19.43 11.03
C THR A 406 -27.34 20.84 11.53
N GLY A 407 -28.41 21.65 11.56
CA GLY A 407 -28.37 23.02 12.03
C GLY A 407 -27.72 23.07 13.40
N GLY A 408 -26.67 23.88 13.51
CA GLY A 408 -26.18 24.32 14.80
C GLY A 408 -27.31 25.10 15.47
N THR A 409 -27.89 24.52 16.51
CA THR A 409 -28.62 25.30 17.50
C THR A 409 -27.61 26.21 18.19
N LYS A 410 -27.90 27.51 18.14
CA LYS A 410 -27.17 28.60 18.80
C LYS A 410 -27.05 28.39 20.30
#